data_AF-A0A094A8G9-F1
#
_entry.id   AF-A0A094A8G9-F1
#
_cell.length_a   1.000
_cell.length_b   1.000
_cell.length_c   1.000
_cell.angle_alpha   90.00
_cell.angle_beta   90.00
_cell.angle_gamma   90.00
#
_symmetry.space_group_name_H-M   'P 1'
#
loop_
_entity.id
_entity.type
_entity.pdbx_description
1 polymer ?
#
loop_
_entity_poly.entity_id
_entity_poly.type
_entity_poly.pdbx_seq_one_letter_code
_entity_poly.pdbx_strand_id
1 'polypeptide(L)'
;MADHIDRLRALLGEGAWEAPASQNGPHANLPQDGTTQDGTTKDPVDYLSTDPEDDEKILSISRVLVPESEPELPAYDLQTGELAPAGHNFVPLKALEKYHHTYVEGANRYKVNRNYFDKQKFYTHEWDFFYIYPPPELSASASVLVPLAQVEHFIWIINRHLKTHLGIPIMERDPGFIIDCPDDGTPRPRYIGRSNDYETAVLTKKAIPSKGYRPPNEPASSTKPSDESVEAFKERMEDMLEMDRKKKQALKTKKQAERHAKQQGWNHVTKRVQRYLGLREKQKEVDAWCIKIASPTVGDGLARIEADLAKLNIKTQVDVTKPVPFEQESSVVFVCVDIEAYEKNHRLITEIGIATLDTADIVSIVPEERGTHWFSAIRARHFRVKEYGHLNNTEYLQGCADMFRFGTSEWIKIADAPKSVADCFKPPFSNPHAPTTPFADPSNKRKIVLVGHDLQQDIAFLRQLGYDPGNLSNLHECTDTAHMYRAFRREQHNSGLGKVLADLDIAGWDLHNAGNDAVYTLQAMVAIAVKALVEKQDNREREKGVIERKIKEAMEAAAEN
;
A
#
# COMPACT_ATOMS: atom_id res chain seq x y z
N MET A 1 -45.07 -9.57 0.51
CA MET A 1 -43.96 -10.50 0.23
C MET A 1 -43.81 -10.91 -1.24
N ALA A 2 -44.88 -11.00 -2.07
CA ALA A 2 -44.73 -11.24 -3.52
C ALA A 2 -44.22 -10.00 -4.31
N ASP A 3 -44.55 -8.80 -3.84
CA ASP A 3 -44.32 -7.53 -4.56
C ASP A 3 -42.83 -7.09 -4.65
N HIS A 4 -41.95 -7.69 -3.84
CA HIS A 4 -40.53 -7.32 -3.78
C HIS A 4 -39.67 -8.00 -4.86
N ILE A 5 -40.09 -9.18 -5.34
CA ILE A 5 -39.45 -9.92 -6.44
C ILE A 5 -39.83 -9.30 -7.79
N ASP A 6 -41.07 -8.81 -7.92
CA ASP A 6 -41.54 -8.19 -9.16
C ASP A 6 -40.97 -6.78 -9.37
N ARG A 7 -40.70 -6.03 -8.28
CA ARG A 7 -39.90 -4.78 -8.35
C ARG A 7 -38.46 -5.00 -8.81
N LEU A 8 -37.84 -6.13 -8.43
CA LEU A 8 -36.50 -6.51 -8.90
C LEU A 8 -36.49 -6.90 -10.38
N ARG A 9 -37.57 -7.49 -10.89
CA ARG A 9 -37.73 -7.79 -12.33
C ARG A 9 -37.92 -6.52 -13.17
N ALA A 10 -38.69 -5.55 -12.68
CA ALA A 10 -38.96 -4.30 -13.39
C ALA A 10 -37.73 -3.38 -13.52
N LEU A 11 -36.78 -3.44 -12.59
CA LEU A 11 -35.57 -2.60 -12.56
C LEU A 11 -34.43 -3.07 -13.50
N LEU A 12 -34.43 -4.35 -13.91
CA LEU A 12 -33.31 -4.96 -14.64
C LEU A 12 -33.53 -5.11 -16.15
N GLY A 13 -34.76 -4.85 -16.64
CA GLY A 13 -35.13 -5.03 -18.05
C GLY A 13 -35.17 -6.50 -18.49
N GLU A 14 -36.14 -6.88 -19.32
CA GLU A 14 -36.39 -8.29 -19.70
C GLU A 14 -35.22 -8.96 -20.46
N GLY A 15 -34.22 -8.21 -20.92
CA GLY A 15 -33.06 -8.73 -21.66
C GLY A 15 -31.83 -9.11 -20.82
N ALA A 16 -31.84 -8.94 -19.48
CA ALA A 16 -30.66 -9.19 -18.66
C ALA A 16 -30.37 -10.68 -18.37
N TRP A 17 -31.22 -11.60 -18.84
CA TRP A 17 -31.17 -13.02 -18.48
C TRP A 17 -31.13 -14.00 -19.66
N GLU A 18 -30.97 -13.53 -20.89
CA GLU A 18 -30.73 -14.43 -22.03
C GLU A 18 -29.27 -14.87 -22.07
N ALA A 19 -29.03 -16.17 -21.82
CA ALA A 19 -27.77 -16.82 -22.17
C ALA A 19 -27.53 -16.67 -23.68
N PRO A 20 -26.29 -16.47 -24.16
CA PRO A 20 -26.03 -16.30 -25.58
C PRO A 20 -26.49 -17.55 -26.35
N ALA A 21 -27.43 -17.36 -27.28
CA ALA A 21 -27.88 -18.40 -28.19
C ALA A 21 -26.71 -18.86 -29.08
N SER A 22 -26.49 -20.17 -29.13
CA SER A 22 -25.59 -20.82 -30.07
C SER A 22 -26.06 -20.59 -31.51
N GLN A 23 -25.39 -19.74 -32.27
CA GLN A 23 -25.61 -19.64 -33.70
C GLN A 23 -24.79 -20.71 -34.43
N ASN A 24 -25.50 -21.74 -34.91
CA ASN A 24 -25.06 -22.63 -35.97
C ASN A 24 -25.44 -22.01 -37.33
N GLY A 25 -24.47 -21.92 -38.24
CA GLY A 25 -24.64 -21.64 -39.67
C GLY A 25 -23.38 -22.06 -40.46
N PRO A 26 -23.48 -22.50 -41.74
CA PRO A 26 -22.82 -23.72 -42.21
C PRO A 26 -21.57 -23.57 -43.10
N HIS A 27 -20.71 -24.61 -42.99
CA HIS A 27 -19.85 -25.29 -43.99
C HIS A 27 -18.83 -24.56 -44.88
N ALA A 28 -17.56 -24.98 -44.72
CA ALA A 28 -16.63 -25.60 -45.71
C ALA A 28 -15.17 -25.20 -45.37
N ASN A 29 -14.11 -26.01 -45.39
CA ASN A 29 -13.83 -27.44 -45.62
C ASN A 29 -12.43 -27.71 -45.01
N LEU A 30 -12.24 -28.89 -44.40
CA LEU A 30 -10.96 -29.46 -43.93
C LEU A 30 -10.11 -30.02 -45.10
N PRO A 31 -8.80 -30.27 -44.90
CA PRO A 31 -8.31 -31.61 -44.49
C PRO A 31 -7.27 -31.56 -43.35
N GLN A 32 -7.42 -32.36 -42.26
CA GLN A 32 -6.78 -33.68 -41.97
C GLN A 32 -5.24 -33.63 -41.82
N ASP A 33 -4.55 -34.23 -40.85
CA ASP A 33 -4.84 -35.23 -39.80
C ASP A 33 -3.68 -35.15 -38.78
N GLY A 34 -3.88 -35.28 -37.45
CA GLY A 34 -3.48 -36.50 -36.75
C GLY A 34 -3.36 -36.30 -35.23
N THR A 35 -4.15 -37.09 -34.51
CA THR A 35 -4.40 -37.21 -33.06
C THR A 35 -3.21 -37.64 -32.19
N THR A 36 -3.17 -37.17 -30.92
CA THR A 36 -3.19 -38.04 -29.71
C THR A 36 -3.69 -37.29 -28.46
N GLN A 37 -4.32 -38.07 -27.58
CA GLN A 37 -5.08 -37.74 -26.37
C GLN A 37 -4.25 -37.07 -25.26
N ASP A 38 -4.86 -36.07 -24.61
CA ASP A 38 -5.16 -35.98 -23.16
C ASP A 38 -5.13 -34.49 -22.74
N GLY A 39 -6.30 -33.92 -22.44
CA GLY A 39 -6.53 -32.49 -22.36
C GLY A 39 -7.31 -32.10 -21.12
N THR A 40 -6.67 -32.20 -19.95
CA THR A 40 -7.14 -31.53 -18.73
C THR A 40 -6.53 -30.13 -18.64
N THR A 41 -7.30 -29.10 -18.98
CA THR A 41 -7.07 -27.74 -18.47
C THR A 41 -7.64 -27.65 -17.06
N LYS A 42 -6.76 -27.70 -16.06
CA LYS A 42 -7.07 -27.45 -14.66
C LYS A 42 -7.12 -25.94 -14.42
N ASP A 43 -8.28 -25.44 -13.98
CA ASP A 43 -8.37 -24.17 -13.24
C ASP A 43 -7.80 -24.37 -11.82
N PRO A 44 -6.93 -23.49 -11.30
CA PRO A 44 -6.46 -23.56 -9.93
C PRO A 44 -7.23 -22.53 -9.08
N VAL A 45 -8.13 -22.96 -8.17
CA VAL A 45 -7.86 -23.30 -6.76
C VAL A 45 -9.24 -23.49 -6.08
N ASP A 46 -9.68 -24.74 -6.00
CA ASP A 46 -10.81 -25.15 -5.16
C ASP A 46 -10.26 -25.36 -3.74
N TYR A 47 -10.60 -24.47 -2.81
CA TYR A 47 -10.24 -24.60 -1.39
C TYR A 47 -11.40 -25.28 -0.67
N LEU A 48 -11.55 -26.57 -0.88
CA LEU A 48 -12.25 -27.45 0.06
C LEU A 48 -11.22 -27.87 1.13
N SER A 49 -11.23 -27.18 2.27
CA SER A 49 -10.65 -27.76 3.49
C SER A 49 -11.64 -28.81 3.97
N THR A 50 -11.24 -30.08 3.94
CA THR A 50 -12.01 -31.23 4.47
C THR A 50 -11.39 -31.73 5.76
N ASP A 51 -10.97 -30.83 6.64
CA ASP A 51 -10.42 -31.19 7.96
C ASP A 51 -11.51 -31.07 9.05
N PRO A 52 -11.93 -32.18 9.69
CA PRO A 52 -12.94 -32.17 10.75
C PRO A 52 -12.54 -31.32 11.98
N GLU A 53 -11.23 -31.06 12.17
CA GLU A 53 -10.72 -30.21 13.24
C GLU A 53 -10.94 -28.71 13.00
N ASP A 54 -11.07 -28.28 11.74
CA ASP A 54 -11.45 -26.90 11.40
C ASP A 54 -12.94 -26.64 11.72
N ASP A 55 -13.79 -27.65 11.55
CA ASP A 55 -15.21 -27.59 11.89
C ASP A 55 -15.47 -27.49 13.41
N GLU A 56 -14.63 -28.11 14.26
CA GLU A 56 -14.71 -27.94 15.72
C GLU A 56 -14.30 -26.53 16.18
N LYS A 57 -13.32 -25.90 15.53
CA LYS A 57 -12.95 -24.50 15.81
C LYS A 57 -14.04 -23.52 15.38
N ILE A 58 -14.68 -23.75 14.24
CA ILE A 58 -15.83 -22.97 13.76
C ILE A 58 -17.00 -23.02 14.76
N LEU A 59 -17.20 -24.15 15.44
CA LEU A 59 -18.23 -24.32 16.47
C LEU A 59 -17.96 -23.58 17.79
N SER A 60 -16.71 -23.16 18.04
CA SER A 60 -16.28 -22.50 19.28
C SER A 60 -16.48 -20.98 19.32
N ILE A 61 -16.72 -20.33 18.17
CA ILE A 61 -16.73 -18.85 18.05
C ILE A 61 -18.15 -18.26 18.02
N SER A 62 -19.19 -19.07 17.85
CA SER A 62 -20.56 -18.56 17.70
C SER A 62 -21.60 -19.55 18.21
N ARG A 63 -22.15 -19.27 19.40
CA ARG A 63 -23.41 -19.88 19.85
C ARG A 63 -24.32 -18.84 20.49
N VAL A 64 -24.71 -17.84 19.71
CA VAL A 64 -26.13 -17.58 19.56
C VAL A 64 -26.44 -17.90 18.10
N LEU A 65 -27.02 -19.07 17.87
CA LEU A 65 -27.54 -19.41 16.56
C LEU A 65 -28.69 -18.43 16.29
N VAL A 66 -28.56 -17.66 15.22
CA VAL A 66 -29.70 -16.96 14.65
C VAL A 66 -30.80 -18.01 14.43
N PRO A 67 -32.06 -17.74 14.82
CA PRO A 67 -33.13 -18.73 14.77
C PRO A 67 -33.22 -19.42 13.40
N GLU A 68 -33.53 -20.72 13.36
CA GLU A 68 -33.72 -21.43 12.08
C GLU A 68 -34.92 -20.85 11.30
N SER A 69 -35.94 -20.41 12.01
CA SER A 69 -37.08 -19.66 11.47
C SER A 69 -36.76 -18.17 11.31
N GLU A 70 -37.44 -17.51 10.36
CA GLU A 70 -37.32 -16.07 10.18
C GLU A 70 -37.67 -15.32 11.49
N PRO A 71 -36.77 -14.45 12.02
CA PRO A 71 -37.04 -13.70 13.24
C PRO A 71 -38.24 -12.75 13.09
N GLU A 72 -39.07 -12.65 14.12
CA GLU A 72 -40.13 -11.64 14.15
C GLU A 72 -39.54 -10.24 14.34
N LEU A 73 -39.83 -9.35 13.40
CA LEU A 73 -39.36 -7.97 13.47
C LEU A 73 -40.35 -7.09 14.26
N PRO A 74 -39.90 -6.40 15.31
CA PRO A 74 -40.74 -5.45 16.03
C PRO A 74 -41.13 -4.28 15.13
N ALA A 75 -42.43 -3.94 15.12
CA ALA A 75 -42.93 -2.76 14.44
C ALA A 75 -42.74 -1.52 15.33
N TYR A 76 -41.79 -0.66 14.96
CA TYR A 76 -41.59 0.63 15.62
C TYR A 76 -42.44 1.70 14.93
N ASP A 77 -43.60 2.00 15.50
CA ASP A 77 -44.40 3.19 15.14
C ASP A 77 -44.03 4.34 16.09
N LEU A 78 -42.78 4.82 15.95
CA LEU A 78 -42.19 5.83 16.82
C LEU A 78 -41.85 7.10 16.03
N GLN A 79 -41.98 8.25 16.67
CA GLN A 79 -41.50 9.52 16.15
C GLN A 79 -40.06 9.82 16.60
N THR A 80 -39.36 10.67 15.85
CA THR A 80 -37.98 11.06 16.17
C THR A 80 -37.88 11.63 17.59
N GLY A 81 -37.01 11.03 18.40
CA GLY A 81 -36.76 11.38 19.79
C GLY A 81 -37.59 10.60 20.82
N GLU A 82 -38.57 9.79 20.40
CA GLU A 82 -39.32 8.92 21.31
C GLU A 82 -38.45 7.77 21.85
N LEU A 83 -38.75 7.31 23.07
CA LEU A 83 -38.00 6.24 23.72
C LEU A 83 -38.26 4.90 23.04
N ALA A 84 -37.19 4.10 22.92
CA ALA A 84 -37.33 2.70 22.57
C ALA A 84 -38.20 1.95 23.60
N PRO A 85 -38.93 0.90 23.18
CA PRO A 85 -39.61 0.00 24.09
C PRO A 85 -38.65 -0.58 25.14
N ALA A 86 -39.15 -0.77 26.35
CA ALA A 86 -38.37 -1.29 27.47
C ALA A 86 -37.88 -2.73 27.20
N GLY A 87 -36.67 -3.06 27.64
CA GLY A 87 -36.12 -4.43 27.55
C GLY A 87 -35.64 -4.85 26.16
N HIS A 88 -35.63 -3.94 25.17
CA HIS A 88 -35.07 -4.23 23.85
C HIS A 88 -33.53 -4.17 23.87
N ASN A 89 -32.91 -5.07 23.11
CA ASN A 89 -31.46 -5.11 22.91
C ASN A 89 -31.07 -4.42 21.61
N PHE A 90 -29.90 -3.79 21.61
CA PHE A 90 -29.40 -3.00 20.50
C PHE A 90 -27.96 -3.36 20.14
N VAL A 91 -27.57 -3.09 18.91
CA VAL A 91 -26.21 -3.27 18.40
C VAL A 91 -25.67 -1.92 17.93
N PRO A 92 -24.46 -1.52 18.31
CA PRO A 92 -23.84 -0.30 17.78
C PRO A 92 -23.65 -0.40 16.28
N LEU A 93 -24.19 0.57 15.54
CA LEU A 93 -24.18 0.55 14.06
C LEU A 93 -22.77 0.41 13.50
N LYS A 94 -21.79 1.09 14.11
CA LYS A 94 -20.38 1.03 13.71
C LYS A 94 -19.75 -0.35 13.87
N ALA A 95 -20.19 -1.13 14.87
CA ALA A 95 -19.73 -2.48 15.08
C ALA A 95 -20.32 -3.39 14.00
N LEU A 96 -21.60 -3.21 13.70
CA LEU A 96 -22.32 -3.96 12.68
C LEU A 96 -21.81 -3.69 11.26
N GLU A 97 -21.52 -2.44 10.90
CA GLU A 97 -20.92 -2.07 9.60
C GLU A 97 -19.60 -2.79 9.33
N LYS A 98 -18.90 -3.23 10.39
CA LYS A 98 -17.61 -3.95 10.32
C LYS A 98 -17.75 -5.44 10.63
N TYR A 99 -18.97 -5.95 10.71
CA TYR A 99 -19.23 -7.32 11.09
C TYR A 99 -18.50 -8.32 10.19
N HIS A 100 -18.60 -8.13 8.87
CA HIS A 100 -17.95 -8.98 7.86
C HIS A 100 -16.42 -9.07 8.02
N HIS A 101 -15.77 -7.98 8.44
CA HIS A 101 -14.32 -7.95 8.65
C HIS A 101 -13.92 -8.56 9.99
N THR A 102 -14.73 -8.32 11.03
CA THR A 102 -14.35 -8.57 12.42
C THR A 102 -14.73 -9.97 12.88
N TYR A 103 -15.88 -10.48 12.43
CA TYR A 103 -16.49 -11.71 12.98
C TYR A 103 -16.65 -12.82 11.95
N VAL A 104 -16.44 -12.53 10.66
CA VAL A 104 -16.48 -13.54 9.60
C VAL A 104 -15.06 -13.92 9.20
N GLU A 105 -14.76 -15.20 9.20
CA GLU A 105 -13.43 -15.74 8.89
C GLU A 105 -13.41 -16.51 7.57
N GLY A 106 -12.19 -16.75 7.06
CA GLY A 106 -11.94 -17.56 5.87
C GLY A 106 -12.68 -17.11 4.60
N ALA A 107 -13.10 -18.08 3.79
CA ALA A 107 -13.75 -17.86 2.50
C ALA A 107 -15.11 -17.14 2.62
N ASN A 108 -15.79 -17.27 3.77
CA ASN A 108 -17.08 -16.62 4.01
C ASN A 108 -16.94 -15.10 4.09
N ARG A 109 -15.80 -14.57 4.59
CA ARG A 109 -15.55 -13.13 4.67
C ARG A 109 -15.69 -12.44 3.32
N TYR A 110 -15.07 -13.00 2.29
CA TYR A 110 -15.11 -12.43 0.94
C TYR A 110 -16.53 -12.48 0.36
N LYS A 111 -17.22 -13.62 0.50
CA LYS A 111 -18.59 -13.82 0.02
C LYS A 111 -19.58 -12.86 0.67
N VAL A 112 -19.53 -12.73 2.00
CA VAL A 112 -20.40 -11.83 2.77
C VAL A 112 -20.13 -10.37 2.38
N ASN A 113 -18.86 -9.97 2.34
CA ASN A 113 -18.49 -8.61 1.96
C ASN A 113 -19.04 -8.23 0.58
N ARG A 114 -18.74 -9.03 -0.45
CA ARG A 114 -19.13 -8.73 -1.84
C ARG A 114 -20.64 -8.60 -2.04
N ASN A 115 -21.42 -9.42 -1.34
CA ASN A 115 -22.87 -9.50 -1.53
C ASN A 115 -23.65 -8.52 -0.66
N TYR A 116 -23.18 -8.21 0.56
CA TYR A 116 -23.98 -7.49 1.56
C TYR A 116 -23.34 -6.22 2.13
N PHE A 117 -22.04 -5.99 1.98
CA PHE A 117 -21.37 -4.83 2.59
C PHE A 117 -20.71 -3.91 1.55
N ASP A 118 -20.10 -4.49 0.52
CA ASP A 118 -19.41 -3.77 -0.53
C ASP A 118 -20.37 -2.87 -1.32
N LYS A 119 -19.87 -1.74 -1.80
CA LYS A 119 -20.66 -0.70 -2.50
C LYS A 119 -21.92 -0.28 -1.72
N GLN A 120 -21.82 -0.17 -0.39
CA GLN A 120 -22.89 0.33 0.49
C GLN A 120 -24.17 -0.54 0.51
N LYS A 121 -24.10 -1.78 0.01
CA LYS A 121 -25.24 -2.72 -0.01
C LYS A 121 -25.82 -3.00 1.37
N PHE A 122 -25.04 -2.76 2.43
CA PHE A 122 -25.50 -2.91 3.82
C PHE A 122 -26.76 -2.08 4.11
N TYR A 123 -26.87 -0.89 3.51
CA TYR A 123 -28.01 0.01 3.72
C TYR A 123 -29.20 -0.28 2.80
N THR A 124 -29.11 -1.28 1.91
CA THR A 124 -30.27 -1.75 1.14
C THR A 124 -31.22 -2.59 1.99
N HIS A 125 -30.75 -3.07 3.14
CA HIS A 125 -31.61 -3.64 4.17
C HIS A 125 -32.33 -2.52 4.93
N GLU A 126 -33.55 -2.80 5.36
CA GLU A 126 -34.33 -1.86 6.16
C GLU A 126 -33.77 -1.79 7.59
N TRP A 127 -33.41 -0.60 8.03
CA TRP A 127 -32.86 -0.33 9.37
C TRP A 127 -33.69 0.73 10.08
N ASP A 128 -34.06 0.45 11.32
CA ASP A 128 -34.54 1.45 12.27
C ASP A 128 -33.36 1.93 13.10
N PHE A 129 -33.04 3.22 13.00
CA PHE A 129 -31.91 3.79 13.74
C PHE A 129 -32.37 4.41 15.05
N PHE A 130 -31.60 4.11 16.10
CA PHE A 130 -31.75 4.71 17.42
C PHE A 130 -30.47 5.45 17.80
N TYR A 131 -30.56 6.38 18.75
CA TYR A 131 -29.41 7.04 19.34
C TYR A 131 -29.44 6.96 20.86
N ILE A 132 -28.25 6.93 21.45
CA ILE A 132 -28.07 7.12 22.88
C ILE A 132 -26.89 8.05 23.14
N TYR A 133 -27.04 8.94 24.12
CA TYR A 133 -25.95 9.78 24.59
C TYR A 133 -25.25 9.06 25.75
N PRO A 134 -23.96 8.71 25.60
CA PRO A 134 -23.17 8.24 26.73
C PRO A 134 -23.09 9.31 27.84
N PRO A 135 -22.71 8.91 29.06
CA PRO A 135 -22.28 9.84 30.10
C PRO A 135 -21.29 10.86 29.54
N PRO A 136 -21.44 12.17 29.83
CA PRO A 136 -20.61 13.22 29.25
C PRO A 136 -19.11 13.08 29.58
N GLU A 137 -18.77 12.33 30.63
CA GLU A 137 -17.40 11.97 31.00
C GLU A 137 -16.75 11.01 29.98
N LEU A 138 -17.55 10.18 29.30
CA LEU A 138 -17.09 9.18 28.32
C LEU A 138 -17.09 9.72 26.89
N SER A 139 -18.13 10.45 26.50
CA SER A 139 -18.28 11.02 25.14
C SER A 139 -19.29 12.17 25.09
N ALA A 140 -18.95 13.22 24.34
CA ALA A 140 -19.86 14.33 24.03
C ALA A 140 -20.83 14.02 22.87
N SER A 141 -20.56 12.99 22.07
CA SER A 141 -21.36 12.62 20.89
C SER A 141 -22.26 11.41 21.15
N ALA A 142 -23.45 11.42 20.56
CA ALA A 142 -24.34 10.27 20.54
C ALA A 142 -23.78 9.10 19.75
N SER A 143 -24.13 7.89 20.18
CA SER A 143 -23.87 6.64 19.47
C SER A 143 -25.13 6.21 18.73
N VAL A 144 -24.98 5.76 17.48
CA VAL A 144 -26.08 5.23 16.67
C VAL A 144 -26.17 3.73 16.87
N LEU A 145 -27.38 3.24 17.11
CA LEU A 145 -27.72 1.87 17.41
C LEU A 145 -28.77 1.34 16.43
N VAL A 146 -28.81 0.03 16.25
CA VAL A 146 -29.90 -0.68 15.56
C VAL A 146 -30.45 -1.80 16.45
N PRO A 147 -31.75 -2.13 16.38
CA PRO A 147 -32.33 -3.24 17.12
C PRO A 147 -31.64 -4.58 16.84
N LEU A 148 -31.39 -5.37 17.89
CA LEU A 148 -30.80 -6.71 17.76
C LEU A 148 -31.63 -7.62 16.85
N ALA A 149 -32.96 -7.55 16.93
CA ALA A 149 -33.86 -8.34 16.08
C ALA A 149 -33.66 -8.07 14.57
N GLN A 150 -33.36 -6.82 14.18
CA GLN A 150 -33.02 -6.49 12.78
C GLN A 150 -31.65 -7.05 12.39
N VAL A 151 -30.70 -7.10 13.33
CA VAL A 151 -29.40 -7.75 13.09
C VAL A 151 -29.53 -9.26 12.92
N GLU A 152 -30.34 -9.91 13.76
CA GLU A 152 -30.65 -11.33 13.65
C GLU A 152 -31.30 -11.64 12.31
N HIS A 153 -32.29 -10.85 11.90
CA HIS A 153 -32.95 -11.00 10.60
C HIS A 153 -31.97 -10.81 9.42
N PHE A 154 -31.12 -9.79 9.49
CA PHE A 154 -30.10 -9.54 8.47
C PHE A 154 -29.11 -10.71 8.34
N ILE A 155 -28.62 -11.25 9.45
CA ILE A 155 -27.71 -12.41 9.44
C ILE A 155 -28.46 -13.67 8.98
N TRP A 156 -29.73 -13.84 9.34
CA TRP A 156 -30.58 -14.92 8.85
C TRP A 156 -30.68 -14.92 7.32
N ILE A 157 -30.93 -13.75 6.72
CA ILE A 157 -30.94 -13.58 5.26
C ILE A 157 -29.61 -13.99 4.64
N ILE A 158 -28.49 -13.55 5.22
CA ILE A 158 -27.14 -13.88 4.72
C ILE A 158 -26.92 -15.39 4.76
N ASN A 159 -27.25 -16.03 5.89
CA ASN A 159 -27.09 -17.47 6.07
C ASN A 159 -27.91 -18.28 5.07
N ARG A 160 -29.16 -17.88 4.83
CA ARG A 160 -30.04 -18.53 3.85
C ARG A 160 -29.55 -18.34 2.41
N HIS A 161 -29.14 -17.13 2.05
CA HIS A 161 -28.71 -16.82 0.69
C HIS A 161 -27.34 -17.42 0.35
N LEU A 162 -26.37 -17.30 1.26
CA LEU A 162 -24.99 -17.72 1.01
C LEU A 162 -24.69 -19.15 1.49
N LYS A 163 -25.68 -19.83 2.09
CA LYS A 163 -25.54 -21.15 2.73
C LYS A 163 -24.40 -21.16 3.76
N THR A 164 -24.46 -20.20 4.68
CA THR A 164 -23.47 -20.02 5.75
C THR A 164 -24.09 -20.23 7.13
N HIS A 165 -23.25 -20.35 8.17
CA HIS A 165 -23.66 -20.48 9.57
C HIS A 165 -23.05 -19.35 10.42
N LEU A 166 -23.28 -18.11 10.00
CA LEU A 166 -22.81 -16.91 10.71
C LEU A 166 -23.66 -16.68 11.97
N GLY A 167 -23.03 -16.23 13.05
CA GLY A 167 -23.70 -15.95 14.32
C GLY A 167 -23.42 -14.56 14.86
N ILE A 168 -24.14 -14.18 15.92
CA ILE A 168 -23.89 -12.94 16.65
C ILE A 168 -22.83 -13.20 17.74
N PRO A 169 -21.83 -12.32 17.92
CA PRO A 169 -20.80 -12.48 18.96
C PRO A 169 -21.40 -12.58 20.37
N ILE A 170 -20.86 -13.49 21.18
CA ILE A 170 -21.28 -13.68 22.59
C ILE A 170 -20.70 -12.53 23.45
N MET A 171 -21.49 -12.05 24.42
CA MET A 171 -21.15 -10.92 25.31
C MET A 171 -19.81 -11.12 26.07
N GLU A 172 -19.36 -12.34 26.34
CA GLU A 172 -18.10 -12.62 27.03
C GLU A 172 -16.85 -12.25 26.22
N ARG A 173 -16.93 -12.26 24.88
CA ARG A 173 -15.78 -11.96 24.00
C ARG A 173 -15.71 -10.48 23.61
N ASP A 174 -16.87 -9.87 23.37
CA ASP A 174 -17.02 -8.46 23.02
C ASP A 174 -18.27 -7.89 23.71
N PRO A 175 -18.18 -7.49 25.00
CA PRO A 175 -19.33 -7.05 25.78
C PRO A 175 -20.02 -5.81 25.19
N GLY A 176 -19.28 -5.01 24.41
CA GLY A 176 -19.83 -3.84 23.71
C GLY A 176 -20.55 -4.11 22.39
N PHE A 177 -20.72 -5.37 21.95
CA PHE A 177 -21.43 -5.67 20.69
C PHE A 177 -22.95 -5.65 20.85
N ILE A 178 -23.47 -6.11 21.98
CA ILE A 178 -24.91 -6.08 22.33
C ILE A 178 -25.07 -5.16 23.53
N ILE A 179 -25.97 -4.20 23.42
CA ILE A 179 -26.33 -3.27 24.48
C ILE A 179 -27.73 -3.64 24.97
N ASP A 180 -27.80 -4.20 26.17
CA ASP A 180 -29.05 -4.45 26.87
C ASP A 180 -29.57 -3.16 27.51
N CYS A 181 -30.89 -2.96 27.47
CA CYS A 181 -31.55 -1.76 28.00
C CYS A 181 -32.68 -2.16 28.97
N PRO A 182 -32.34 -2.56 30.21
CA PRO A 182 -33.33 -2.94 31.22
C PRO A 182 -34.24 -1.77 31.60
N ASP A 183 -35.42 -2.08 32.15
CA ASP A 183 -36.40 -1.08 32.61
C ASP A 183 -36.12 -0.65 34.06
N ASP A 184 -34.89 -0.18 34.32
CA ASP A 184 -34.38 0.16 35.65
C ASP A 184 -34.34 1.68 35.91
N GLY A 185 -34.86 2.49 34.99
CA GLY A 185 -34.81 3.96 35.06
C GLY A 185 -33.54 4.59 34.50
N THR A 186 -32.59 3.81 33.96
CA THR A 186 -31.43 4.34 33.24
C THR A 186 -31.80 4.88 31.84
N PRO A 187 -30.97 5.74 31.22
CA PRO A 187 -31.26 6.27 29.89
C PRO A 187 -31.44 5.16 28.85
N ARG A 188 -32.57 5.17 28.13
CA ARG A 188 -32.83 4.25 27.01
C ARG A 188 -32.56 4.91 25.65
N PRO A 189 -32.26 4.11 24.60
CA PRO A 189 -32.12 4.60 23.24
C PRO A 189 -33.39 5.31 22.77
N ARG A 190 -33.22 6.30 21.89
CA ARG A 190 -34.29 7.09 21.29
C ARG A 190 -34.33 6.90 19.78
N TYR A 191 -35.52 6.87 19.21
CA TYR A 191 -35.70 6.66 17.78
C TYR A 191 -35.19 7.86 16.97
N ILE A 192 -34.53 7.60 15.84
CA ILE A 192 -34.14 8.64 14.88
C ILE A 192 -35.08 8.59 13.67
N GLY A 193 -35.18 7.43 13.04
CA GLY A 193 -35.89 7.22 11.78
C GLY A 193 -35.51 5.90 11.11
N ARG A 194 -36.26 5.56 10.05
CA ARG A 194 -36.08 4.35 9.24
C ARG A 194 -35.44 4.66 7.89
N SER A 195 -34.62 3.74 7.38
CA SER A 195 -34.11 3.81 6.01
C SER A 195 -34.01 2.43 5.37
N ASN A 196 -34.08 2.37 4.05
CA ASN A 196 -33.78 1.19 3.23
C ASN A 196 -32.83 1.52 2.05
N ASP A 197 -32.18 2.67 2.10
CA ASP A 197 -31.18 3.11 1.14
C ASP A 197 -30.07 3.92 1.83
N TYR A 198 -28.93 4.07 1.15
CA TYR A 198 -27.75 4.74 1.69
C TYR A 198 -27.96 6.24 1.96
N GLU A 199 -28.61 6.97 1.05
CA GLU A 199 -28.74 8.42 1.16
C GLU A 199 -29.65 8.78 2.33
N THR A 200 -30.79 8.10 2.44
CA THR A 200 -31.70 8.25 3.58
C THR A 200 -31.04 7.84 4.89
N ALA A 201 -30.24 6.76 4.90
CA ALA A 201 -29.48 6.37 6.09
C ALA A 201 -28.50 7.46 6.53
N VAL A 202 -27.77 8.08 5.60
CA VAL A 202 -26.83 9.16 5.90
C VAL A 202 -27.55 10.39 6.46
N LEU A 203 -28.68 10.78 5.87
CA LEU A 203 -29.48 11.92 6.34
C LEU A 203 -30.08 11.64 7.72
N THR A 204 -30.65 10.45 7.92
CA THR A 204 -31.24 10.03 9.20
C THR A 204 -30.20 10.07 10.31
N LYS A 205 -29.01 9.51 10.09
CA LYS A 205 -27.90 9.55 11.07
C LYS A 205 -27.41 10.97 11.41
N LYS A 206 -27.63 11.95 10.53
CA LYS A 206 -27.29 13.36 10.79
C LYS A 206 -28.40 14.10 11.53
N ALA A 207 -29.64 13.62 11.47
CA ALA A 207 -30.80 14.22 12.11
C ALA A 207 -30.95 13.87 13.60
N ILE A 208 -29.86 13.51 14.28
CA ILE A 208 -29.88 13.18 15.71
C ILE A 208 -30.24 14.45 16.51
N PRO A 209 -31.33 14.43 17.29
CA PRO A 209 -31.71 15.55 18.14
C PRO A 209 -30.66 15.86 19.22
N SER A 210 -30.66 17.10 19.71
CA SER A 210 -29.75 17.51 20.79
C SER A 210 -30.00 16.74 22.10
N LYS A 211 -28.98 16.68 22.97
CA LYS A 211 -29.02 15.91 24.23
C LYS A 211 -30.23 16.21 25.12
N GLY A 212 -30.69 17.47 25.13
CA GLY A 212 -31.82 17.94 25.93
C GLY A 212 -33.18 17.79 25.25
N TYR A 213 -33.25 17.36 23.99
CA TYR A 213 -34.50 17.23 23.26
C TYR A 213 -35.39 16.12 23.84
N ARG A 214 -36.67 16.44 24.02
CA ARG A 214 -37.75 15.55 24.47
C ARG A 214 -39.01 15.88 23.68
N PRO A 215 -39.75 14.88 23.16
CA PRO A 215 -41.04 15.13 22.52
C PRO A 215 -42.06 15.78 23.49
N PRO A 216 -43.00 16.62 22.99
CA PRO A 216 -43.92 17.39 23.84
C PRO A 216 -44.82 16.56 24.77
N ASN A 217 -45.07 15.29 24.44
CA ASN A 217 -45.98 14.40 25.16
C ASN A 217 -45.25 13.26 25.91
N GLU A 218 -43.94 13.40 26.16
CA GLU A 218 -43.19 12.35 26.85
C GLU A 218 -43.65 12.22 28.33
N PRO A 219 -44.10 11.04 28.78
CA PRO A 219 -44.51 10.84 30.16
C PRO A 219 -43.33 11.02 31.11
N ALA A 220 -43.56 11.64 32.27
CA ALA A 220 -42.53 11.75 33.30
C ALA A 220 -42.11 10.36 33.77
N SER A 221 -40.80 10.08 33.80
CA SER A 221 -40.28 8.80 34.30
C SER A 221 -40.69 8.59 35.75
N SER A 222 -41.43 7.52 36.02
CA SER A 222 -41.87 7.14 37.37
C SER A 222 -40.77 6.42 38.17
N THR A 223 -39.75 5.90 37.49
CA THR A 223 -38.70 5.07 38.08
C THR A 223 -37.42 5.87 38.21
N LYS A 224 -36.91 6.01 39.44
CA LYS A 224 -35.56 6.54 39.69
C LYS A 224 -34.55 5.40 39.62
N PRO A 225 -33.48 5.53 38.83
CA PRO A 225 -32.45 4.49 38.77
C PRO A 225 -31.71 4.38 40.09
N SER A 226 -31.36 3.15 40.49
CA SER A 226 -30.46 2.91 41.61
C SER A 226 -29.01 3.26 41.24
N ASP A 227 -28.17 3.51 42.25
CA ASP A 227 -26.74 3.79 42.02
C ASP A 227 -26.05 2.64 41.27
N GLU A 228 -26.41 1.39 41.58
CA GLU A 228 -25.93 0.19 40.88
C GLU A 228 -26.31 0.20 39.38
N SER A 229 -27.56 0.59 39.06
CA SER A 229 -28.05 0.66 37.68
C SER A 229 -27.33 1.74 36.87
N VAL A 230 -27.06 2.90 37.51
CA VAL A 230 -26.31 4.00 36.90
C VAL A 230 -24.87 3.58 36.60
N GLU A 231 -24.23 2.85 37.51
CA GLU A 231 -22.86 2.37 37.30
C GLU A 231 -22.80 1.32 36.19
N ALA A 232 -23.71 0.34 36.21
CA ALA A 232 -23.84 -0.64 35.13
C ALA A 232 -24.10 0.02 33.77
N PHE A 233 -24.86 1.13 33.73
CA PHE A 233 -25.06 1.91 32.50
C PHE A 233 -23.76 2.57 32.00
N LYS A 234 -22.95 3.15 32.90
CA LYS A 234 -21.67 3.74 32.53
C LYS A 234 -20.71 2.69 31.99
N GLU A 235 -20.60 1.55 32.67
CA GLU A 235 -19.74 0.43 32.26
C GLU A 235 -20.08 -0.05 30.84
N ARG A 236 -21.38 -0.30 30.56
CA ARG A 236 -21.86 -0.67 29.22
C ARG A 236 -21.51 0.36 28.15
N MET A 237 -21.65 1.65 28.46
CA MET A 237 -21.29 2.74 27.54
C MET A 237 -19.78 2.84 27.33
N GLU A 238 -18.98 2.55 28.35
CA GLU A 238 -17.52 2.52 28.28
C GLU A 238 -17.05 1.36 27.38
N ASP A 239 -17.55 0.15 27.58
CA ASP A 239 -17.23 -1.03 26.76
C ASP A 239 -17.54 -0.80 25.27
N MET A 240 -18.70 -0.21 24.98
CA MET A 240 -19.09 0.17 23.62
C MET A 240 -18.07 1.14 22.97
N LEU A 241 -17.54 2.09 23.74
CA LEU A 241 -16.60 3.10 23.25
C LEU A 241 -15.14 2.60 23.22
N GLU A 242 -14.76 1.68 24.11
CA GLU A 242 -13.40 1.14 24.20
C GLU A 242 -13.05 0.28 22.98
N MET A 243 -14.01 -0.47 22.42
CA MET A 243 -13.86 -1.16 21.14
C MET A 243 -13.45 -0.21 20.00
N ASP A 244 -13.98 1.01 19.99
CA ASP A 244 -13.65 2.05 19.02
C ASP A 244 -12.26 2.66 19.27
N ARG A 245 -11.84 2.81 20.53
CA ARG A 245 -10.52 3.36 20.93
C ARG A 245 -9.37 2.39 20.65
N LYS A 246 -9.48 1.13 21.12
CA LYS A 246 -8.45 0.08 20.94
C LYS A 246 -8.12 -0.15 19.46
N LYS A 247 -9.14 -0.20 18.59
CA LYS A 247 -8.96 -0.36 17.14
C LYS A 247 -8.28 0.84 16.47
N LYS A 248 -8.59 2.08 16.87
CA LYS A 248 -7.92 3.29 16.34
C LYS A 248 -6.43 3.31 16.69
N GLN A 249 -6.08 2.94 17.91
CA GLN A 249 -4.69 2.89 18.35
C GLN A 249 -3.90 1.79 17.63
N ALA A 250 -4.48 0.58 17.51
CA ALA A 250 -3.86 -0.52 16.75
C ALA A 250 -3.61 -0.16 15.28
N LEU A 251 -4.56 0.51 14.61
CA LEU A 251 -4.40 0.97 13.23
C LEU A 251 -3.28 2.01 13.10
N LYS A 252 -3.17 2.94 14.06
CA LYS A 252 -2.10 3.96 14.08
C LYS A 252 -0.73 3.31 14.24
N THR A 253 -0.59 2.38 15.18
CA THR A 253 0.66 1.64 15.43
C THR A 253 1.06 0.79 14.22
N LYS A 254 0.10 0.08 13.61
CA LYS A 254 0.34 -0.71 12.37
C LYS A 254 0.83 0.18 11.22
N LYS A 255 0.15 1.30 10.96
CA LYS A 255 0.57 2.28 9.94
C LYS A 255 1.98 2.83 10.21
N GLN A 256 2.33 3.07 11.48
CA GLN A 256 3.66 3.55 11.85
C GLN A 256 4.74 2.49 11.63
N ALA A 257 4.48 1.23 12.01
CA ALA A 257 5.40 0.11 11.79
C ALA A 257 5.63 -0.15 10.29
N GLU A 258 4.56 -0.15 9.48
CA GLU A 258 4.66 -0.30 8.02
C GLU A 258 5.47 0.83 7.37
N ARG A 259 5.31 2.08 7.83
CA ARG A 259 6.12 3.22 7.36
C ARG A 259 7.61 3.02 7.68
N HIS A 260 7.93 2.61 8.89
CA HIS A 260 9.31 2.38 9.32
C HIS A 260 9.94 1.21 8.54
N ALA A 261 9.22 0.11 8.33
CA ALA A 261 9.68 -1.03 7.54
C ALA A 261 9.95 -0.64 6.07
N LYS A 262 9.08 0.15 5.44
CA LYS A 262 9.30 0.67 4.08
C LYS A 262 10.54 1.56 4.00
N GLN A 263 10.71 2.46 4.97
CA GLN A 263 11.88 3.34 5.03
C GLN A 263 13.19 2.55 5.24
N GLN A 264 13.17 1.51 6.06
CA GLN A 264 14.31 0.59 6.20
C GLN A 264 14.62 -0.12 4.87
N GLY A 265 13.60 -0.68 4.21
CA GLY A 265 13.73 -1.33 2.90
C GLY A 265 14.46 -0.47 1.87
N TRP A 266 14.13 0.81 1.79
CA TRP A 266 14.76 1.73 0.82
C TRP A 266 16.20 2.13 1.17
N ASN A 267 16.51 2.26 2.46
CA ASN A 267 17.89 2.42 2.90
C ASN A 267 18.75 1.20 2.52
N HIS A 268 18.15 0.00 2.38
CA HIS A 268 18.86 -1.15 1.84
C HIS A 268 19.10 -1.02 0.33
N VAL A 269 18.16 -0.45 -0.44
CA VAL A 269 18.33 -0.18 -1.88
C VAL A 269 19.54 0.72 -2.13
N THR A 270 19.62 1.88 -1.45
CA THR A 270 20.77 2.79 -1.61
C THR A 270 22.10 2.12 -1.26
N LYS A 271 22.13 1.29 -0.20
CA LYS A 271 23.33 0.53 0.16
C LYS A 271 23.70 -0.51 -0.90
N ARG A 272 22.73 -1.14 -1.57
CA ARG A 272 22.99 -2.10 -2.67
C ARG A 272 23.56 -1.39 -3.89
N VAL A 273 22.95 -0.27 -4.30
CA VAL A 273 23.48 0.59 -5.39
C VAL A 273 24.92 1.01 -5.08
N GLN A 274 25.21 1.42 -3.84
CA GLN A 274 26.59 1.71 -3.42
C GLN A 274 27.55 0.53 -3.61
N ARG A 275 27.12 -0.72 -3.42
CA ARG A 275 27.96 -1.91 -3.64
C ARG A 275 28.17 -2.21 -5.11
N TYR A 276 27.14 -2.05 -5.94
CA TYR A 276 27.27 -2.19 -7.40
C TYR A 276 28.22 -1.14 -7.99
N LEU A 277 28.24 0.07 -7.41
CA LEU A 277 29.15 1.15 -7.79
C LEU A 277 30.56 1.03 -7.16
N GLY A 278 30.82 0.02 -6.32
CA GLY A 278 32.12 -0.12 -5.63
C GLY A 278 32.35 0.88 -4.49
N LEU A 279 31.33 1.65 -4.09
CA LEU A 279 31.37 2.61 -2.98
C LEU A 279 31.19 1.95 -1.61
N ARG A 280 30.79 0.69 -1.55
CA ARG A 280 30.57 -0.03 -0.30
C ARG A 280 31.07 -1.47 -0.44
N GLU A 281 31.74 -1.94 0.61
CA GLU A 281 32.19 -3.32 0.71
C GLU A 281 31.00 -4.29 0.63
N LYS A 282 31.24 -5.45 -0.01
CA LYS A 282 30.31 -6.57 0.00
C LYS A 282 30.13 -7.07 1.43
N GLN A 283 28.88 -7.22 1.85
CA GLN A 283 28.57 -7.67 3.20
C GLN A 283 28.94 -9.17 3.32
N LYS A 284 30.06 -9.47 3.98
CA LYS A 284 30.27 -10.78 4.63
C LYS A 284 29.37 -10.81 5.89
N GLU A 285 28.81 -11.95 6.21
CA GLU A 285 27.71 -12.20 7.17
C GLU A 285 27.46 -11.16 8.29
N VAL A 286 26.20 -10.72 8.39
CA VAL A 286 25.48 -10.05 9.50
C VAL A 286 26.31 -9.49 10.67
N ASP A 287 26.95 -8.34 10.48
CA ASP A 287 27.38 -7.53 11.63
C ASP A 287 26.23 -6.72 12.22
N ALA A 288 25.85 -7.12 13.44
CA ALA A 288 24.87 -6.52 14.33
C ALA A 288 25.04 -5.00 14.46
N TRP A 289 24.12 -4.26 13.86
CA TRP A 289 24.12 -2.78 13.84
C TRP A 289 23.47 -2.17 15.09
N CYS A 290 23.94 -2.58 16.26
CA CYS A 290 23.62 -1.95 17.53
C CYS A 290 24.89 -1.93 18.40
N ILE A 291 25.85 -1.06 18.07
CA ILE A 291 26.76 -0.56 19.11
C ILE A 291 25.91 0.36 19.97
N LYS A 292 25.22 -0.22 20.96
CA LYS A 292 24.72 0.54 22.10
C LYS A 292 25.96 0.96 22.86
N ILE A 293 26.32 2.23 22.77
CA ILE A 293 27.29 2.84 23.68
C ILE A 293 26.63 2.74 25.06
N ALA A 294 27.05 1.75 25.86
CA ALA A 294 26.61 1.66 27.24
C ALA A 294 27.19 2.85 28.01
N SER A 295 26.39 3.45 28.90
CA SER A 295 26.91 4.48 29.80
C SER A 295 28.10 3.93 30.61
N PRO A 296 29.13 4.75 30.89
CA PRO A 296 30.33 4.27 31.57
C PRO A 296 29.99 3.75 32.98
N THR A 297 30.44 2.54 33.30
CA THR A 297 30.60 2.09 34.69
C THR A 297 32.05 2.28 35.12
N VAL A 298 32.24 2.81 36.32
CA VAL A 298 33.54 3.13 36.93
C VAL A 298 34.35 1.84 37.07
N GLY A 299 35.46 1.72 36.32
CA GLY A 299 36.40 0.59 36.41
C GLY A 299 37.06 0.20 35.08
N ASP A 300 36.27 -0.02 34.02
CA ASP A 300 36.74 -0.59 32.73
C ASP A 300 36.51 0.33 31.51
N GLY A 301 36.22 1.62 31.76
CA GLY A 301 35.70 2.54 30.75
C GLY A 301 36.65 2.85 29.59
N LEU A 302 37.93 3.11 29.86
CA LEU A 302 38.84 3.69 28.85
C LEU A 302 39.21 2.70 27.74
N ALA A 303 39.68 1.50 28.10
CA ALA A 303 40.09 0.48 27.13
C ALA A 303 38.94 -0.01 26.24
N ARG A 304 37.72 -0.06 26.79
CA ARG A 304 36.51 -0.46 26.06
C ARG A 304 36.03 0.64 25.11
N ILE A 305 36.14 1.89 25.52
CA ILE A 305 35.89 3.05 24.69
C ILE A 305 36.92 3.14 23.55
N GLU A 306 38.21 2.93 23.84
CA GLU A 306 39.28 2.87 22.82
C GLU A 306 39.03 1.73 21.82
N ALA A 307 38.62 0.56 22.30
CA ALA A 307 38.25 -0.56 21.43
C ALA A 307 37.00 -0.27 20.56
N ASP A 308 36.00 0.43 21.09
CA ASP A 308 34.81 0.81 20.34
C ASP A 308 35.10 1.96 19.34
N LEU A 309 36.00 2.89 19.68
CA LEU A 309 36.57 3.89 18.77
C LEU A 309 37.39 3.23 17.64
N ALA A 310 38.18 2.20 17.96
CA ALA A 310 38.93 1.42 16.97
C ALA A 310 37.98 0.70 16.00
N LYS A 311 36.85 0.13 16.47
CA LYS A 311 35.82 -0.47 15.60
C LYS A 311 35.13 0.55 14.68
N LEU A 312 34.95 1.80 15.13
CA LEU A 312 34.49 2.89 14.27
C LEU A 312 35.52 3.24 13.18
N ASN A 313 36.81 3.06 13.49
CA ASN A 313 37.96 3.35 12.62
C ASN A 313 38.25 2.28 11.55
N ILE A 314 37.69 1.06 11.67
CA ILE A 314 37.97 -0.07 10.74
C ILE A 314 37.20 0.03 9.41
N LYS A 315 36.17 0.88 9.31
CA LYS A 315 35.43 1.03 8.04
C LYS A 315 36.13 2.03 7.13
N THR A 316 36.77 1.54 6.07
CA THR A 316 37.39 2.35 5.02
C THR A 316 36.48 3.50 4.62
N GLN A 317 36.90 4.72 4.93
CA GLN A 317 36.24 5.91 4.42
C GLN A 317 36.46 5.96 2.91
N VAL A 318 35.36 6.13 2.16
CA VAL A 318 35.45 6.41 0.74
C VAL A 318 35.83 7.87 0.56
N ASP A 319 36.91 8.09 -0.19
CA ASP A 319 37.35 9.38 -0.70
C ASP A 319 36.92 9.47 -2.16
N VAL A 320 35.97 10.36 -2.45
CA VAL A 320 35.38 10.48 -3.79
C VAL A 320 36.35 11.04 -4.84
N THR A 321 37.49 11.60 -4.41
CA THR A 321 38.57 12.09 -5.28
C THR A 321 39.53 10.97 -5.72
N LYS A 322 39.30 9.74 -5.25
CA LYS A 322 40.10 8.55 -5.59
C LYS A 322 39.23 7.48 -6.26
N PRO A 323 39.84 6.53 -6.99
CA PRO A 323 39.12 5.37 -7.49
C PRO A 323 38.42 4.63 -6.36
N VAL A 324 37.27 4.03 -6.68
CA VAL A 324 36.47 3.34 -5.67
C VAL A 324 37.24 2.17 -5.05
N PRO A 325 37.24 2.04 -3.72
CA PRO A 325 38.14 1.11 -3.04
C PRO A 325 37.65 -0.34 -3.04
N PHE A 326 36.41 -0.60 -3.44
CA PHE A 326 35.81 -1.93 -3.40
C PHE A 326 35.49 -2.45 -4.80
N GLU A 327 35.63 -3.77 -4.96
CA GLU A 327 35.17 -4.47 -6.15
C GLU A 327 33.65 -4.31 -6.33
N GLN A 328 33.22 -4.01 -7.55
CA GLN A 328 31.81 -3.84 -7.88
C GLN A 328 31.05 -5.16 -7.76
N GLU A 329 30.01 -5.18 -6.93
CA GLU A 329 29.21 -6.39 -6.75
C GLU A 329 28.42 -6.75 -8.01
N SER A 330 28.39 -8.04 -8.37
CA SER A 330 27.53 -8.60 -9.42
C SER A 330 27.74 -8.08 -10.84
N SER A 331 28.73 -7.21 -11.10
CA SER A 331 29.06 -6.69 -12.44
C SER A 331 27.79 -6.24 -13.20
N VAL A 332 27.13 -5.22 -12.67
CA VAL A 332 25.79 -4.80 -13.09
C VAL A 332 25.85 -3.81 -14.28
N VAL A 333 24.78 -3.77 -15.08
CA VAL A 333 24.45 -2.66 -15.96
C VAL A 333 23.15 -2.03 -15.48
N PHE A 334 23.18 -0.75 -15.13
CA PHE A 334 21.96 -0.01 -14.84
C PHE A 334 21.32 0.39 -16.16
N VAL A 335 20.04 0.08 -16.33
CA VAL A 335 19.24 0.47 -17.50
C VAL A 335 18.05 1.25 -16.98
N CYS A 336 18.01 2.55 -17.25
CA CYS A 336 16.89 3.40 -16.92
C CYS A 336 15.95 3.52 -18.11
N VAL A 337 14.65 3.50 -17.84
CA VAL A 337 13.59 3.73 -18.81
C VAL A 337 12.67 4.82 -18.29
N ASP A 338 12.30 5.73 -19.17
CA ASP A 338 11.26 6.74 -18.96
C ASP A 338 10.39 6.79 -20.22
N ILE A 339 9.07 6.83 -20.08
CA ILE A 339 8.13 6.77 -21.20
C ILE A 339 7.08 7.87 -21.10
N GLU A 340 7.00 8.68 -22.14
CA GLU A 340 5.96 9.69 -22.29
C GLU A 340 4.79 9.15 -23.12
N ALA A 341 3.59 9.46 -22.66
CA ALA A 341 2.35 9.13 -23.33
C ALA A 341 1.51 10.39 -23.54
N TYR A 342 0.61 10.35 -24.53
CA TYR A 342 -0.24 11.49 -24.83
C TYR A 342 -1.23 11.76 -23.70
N GLU A 343 -1.25 13.00 -23.18
CA GLU A 343 -2.00 13.39 -21.98
C GLU A 343 -3.52 13.13 -22.06
N LYS A 344 -4.11 13.14 -23.26
CA LYS A 344 -5.56 12.87 -23.45
C LYS A 344 -5.86 11.40 -23.69
N ASN A 345 -4.85 10.59 -23.97
CA ASN A 345 -4.99 9.15 -24.17
C ASN A 345 -3.67 8.43 -23.91
N HIS A 346 -3.50 7.95 -22.67
CA HIS A 346 -2.28 7.26 -22.22
C HIS A 346 -1.99 5.94 -22.96
N ARG A 347 -2.87 5.49 -23.87
CA ARG A 347 -2.60 4.35 -24.76
C ARG A 347 -1.67 4.73 -25.92
N LEU A 348 -1.49 6.02 -26.19
CA LEU A 348 -0.68 6.51 -27.30
C LEU A 348 0.68 6.93 -26.75
N ILE A 349 1.66 6.03 -26.83
CA ILE A 349 3.03 6.27 -26.36
C ILE A 349 3.76 7.15 -27.38
N THR A 350 4.21 8.33 -26.99
CA THR A 350 4.82 9.30 -27.90
C THR A 350 6.34 9.17 -27.94
N GLU A 351 6.96 8.93 -26.78
CA GLU A 351 8.42 8.93 -26.63
C GLU A 351 8.89 7.82 -25.69
N ILE A 352 10.09 7.31 -25.95
CA ILE A 352 10.73 6.29 -25.11
C ILE A 352 12.18 6.72 -24.88
N GLY A 353 12.52 7.00 -23.62
CA GLY A 353 13.87 7.29 -23.18
C GLY A 353 14.52 6.05 -22.58
N ILE A 354 15.76 5.76 -22.99
CA ILE A 354 16.58 4.73 -22.36
C ILE A 354 17.96 5.29 -22.08
N ALA A 355 18.39 5.20 -20.83
CA ALA A 355 19.75 5.52 -20.43
C ALA A 355 20.42 4.30 -19.79
N THR A 356 21.70 4.09 -20.05
CA THR A 356 22.45 2.94 -19.53
C THR A 356 23.76 3.36 -18.91
N LEU A 357 24.10 2.77 -17.77
CA LEU A 357 25.40 2.89 -17.11
C LEU A 357 25.95 1.49 -16.85
N ASP A 358 26.94 1.08 -17.63
CA ASP A 358 27.68 -0.16 -17.38
C ASP A 358 28.73 0.10 -16.29
N THR A 359 28.67 -0.64 -15.17
CA THR A 359 29.62 -0.41 -14.08
C THR A 359 31.07 -0.69 -14.50
N ALA A 360 31.29 -1.51 -15.53
CA ALA A 360 32.63 -1.77 -16.07
C ALA A 360 33.28 -0.53 -16.69
N ASP A 361 32.48 0.41 -17.22
CA ASP A 361 32.98 1.64 -17.85
C ASP A 361 33.52 2.65 -16.81
N ILE A 362 33.11 2.52 -15.54
CA ILE A 362 33.46 3.47 -14.48
C ILE A 362 34.53 2.96 -13.51
N VAL A 363 35.02 1.72 -13.68
CA VAL A 363 36.01 1.09 -12.77
C VAL A 363 37.26 1.95 -12.60
N SER A 364 37.72 2.59 -13.68
CA SER A 364 38.92 3.43 -13.69
C SER A 364 38.62 4.93 -13.61
N ILE A 365 37.36 5.32 -13.43
CA ILE A 365 36.94 6.71 -13.35
C ILE A 365 36.71 7.07 -11.88
N VAL A 366 37.38 8.12 -11.41
CA VAL A 366 37.12 8.68 -10.08
C VAL A 366 35.70 9.26 -10.02
N PRO A 367 34.90 9.00 -8.96
CA PRO A 367 33.53 9.50 -8.90
C PRO A 367 33.43 11.04 -8.87
N GLU A 368 34.33 11.69 -8.12
CA GLU A 368 34.23 13.10 -7.71
C GLU A 368 32.97 13.42 -6.88
N GLU A 369 32.80 14.70 -6.54
CA GLU A 369 31.63 15.20 -5.85
C GLU A 369 30.34 14.74 -6.55
N ARG A 370 29.46 14.09 -5.78
CA ARG A 370 28.18 13.49 -6.23
C ARG A 370 28.30 12.45 -7.36
N GLY A 371 29.49 11.95 -7.68
CA GLY A 371 29.67 11.01 -8.78
C GLY A 371 29.59 11.67 -10.17
N THR A 372 29.80 12.97 -10.26
CA THR A 372 29.63 13.76 -11.49
C THR A 372 30.50 13.29 -12.65
N HIS A 373 31.69 12.77 -12.40
CA HIS A 373 32.56 12.25 -13.46
C HIS A 373 31.99 10.98 -14.11
N TRP A 374 31.26 10.15 -13.36
CA TRP A 374 30.59 8.97 -13.91
C TRP A 374 29.42 9.30 -14.83
N PHE A 375 28.90 10.54 -14.82
CA PHE A 375 27.83 10.95 -15.72
C PHE A 375 28.26 10.87 -17.19
N SER A 376 29.55 11.04 -17.47
CA SER A 376 30.12 10.91 -18.82
C SER A 376 30.08 9.47 -19.37
N ALA A 377 29.92 8.46 -18.51
CA ALA A 377 29.78 7.06 -18.90
C ALA A 377 28.33 6.66 -19.18
N ILE A 378 27.36 7.55 -18.92
CA ILE A 378 25.95 7.29 -19.22
C ILE A 378 25.72 7.42 -20.73
N ARG A 379 25.13 6.37 -21.31
CA ARG A 379 24.77 6.31 -22.74
C ARG A 379 23.27 6.40 -22.85
N ALA A 380 22.77 7.18 -23.80
CA ALA A 380 21.35 7.44 -23.91
C ALA A 380 20.84 7.25 -25.34
N ARG A 381 19.61 6.78 -25.45
CA ARG A 381 18.83 6.76 -26.68
C ARG A 381 17.46 7.34 -26.39
N HIS A 382 16.95 8.09 -27.36
CA HIS A 382 15.65 8.72 -27.28
C HIS A 382 14.88 8.36 -28.55
N PHE A 383 13.77 7.64 -28.40
CA PHE A 383 12.93 7.24 -29.51
C PHE A 383 11.66 8.07 -29.56
N ARG A 384 11.32 8.58 -30.74
CA ARG A 384 10.02 9.18 -31.02
C ARG A 384 9.19 8.25 -31.91
N VAL A 385 7.95 8.00 -31.52
CA VAL A 385 7.03 7.13 -32.25
C VAL A 385 6.43 7.88 -33.44
N LYS A 386 6.73 7.44 -34.67
CA LYS A 386 6.32 8.10 -35.92
C LYS A 386 4.81 8.30 -36.03
N GLU A 387 4.04 7.29 -35.65
CA GLU A 387 2.58 7.30 -35.73
C GLU A 387 1.96 8.39 -34.86
N TYR A 388 2.61 8.73 -33.75
CA TYR A 388 2.12 9.66 -32.73
C TYR A 388 2.95 10.93 -32.60
N GLY A 389 3.97 11.13 -33.44
CA GLY A 389 4.89 12.27 -33.36
C GLY A 389 4.26 13.66 -33.57
N HIS A 390 3.02 13.69 -34.06
CA HIS A 390 2.22 14.90 -34.19
C HIS A 390 1.46 15.27 -32.90
N LEU A 391 1.42 14.36 -31.92
CA LEU A 391 0.79 14.57 -30.62
C LEU A 391 1.81 15.19 -29.67
N ASN A 392 1.53 16.41 -29.21
CA ASN A 392 2.35 17.10 -28.21
C ASN A 392 1.50 17.35 -26.97
N ASN A 393 2.07 17.06 -25.79
CA ASN A 393 1.47 17.44 -24.51
C ASN A 393 1.63 18.94 -24.32
N THR A 394 0.52 19.65 -24.10
CA THR A 394 0.50 21.12 -23.99
C THR A 394 -0.48 21.64 -22.94
N GLU A 395 -1.43 20.82 -22.50
CA GLU A 395 -2.53 21.26 -21.63
C GLU A 395 -2.20 21.13 -20.14
N TYR A 396 -1.51 20.06 -19.74
CA TYR A 396 -1.18 19.80 -18.33
C TYR A 396 0.31 19.87 -18.02
N LEU A 397 1.17 19.49 -18.98
CA LEU A 397 2.63 19.60 -18.93
C LEU A 397 3.14 19.93 -20.32
N GLN A 398 3.97 20.96 -20.45
CA GLN A 398 4.56 21.34 -21.73
C GLN A 398 5.69 20.36 -22.06
N GLY A 399 5.47 19.47 -23.04
CA GLY A 399 6.48 18.50 -23.48
C GLY A 399 7.65 19.16 -24.21
N CYS A 400 8.85 18.60 -24.05
CA CYS A 400 10.10 19.06 -24.68
C CYS A 400 10.65 18.03 -25.68
N ALA A 401 9.76 17.36 -26.42
CA ALA A 401 10.07 16.18 -27.24
C ALA A 401 11.23 16.37 -28.26
N ASP A 402 11.38 17.59 -28.77
CA ASP A 402 12.40 17.94 -29.76
C ASP A 402 13.77 18.29 -29.15
N MET A 403 13.87 18.40 -27.82
CA MET A 403 15.04 18.92 -27.11
C MET A 403 15.84 17.82 -26.40
N PHE A 404 16.18 16.75 -27.12
CA PHE A 404 17.05 15.70 -26.57
C PHE A 404 18.49 16.20 -26.43
N ARG A 405 18.99 16.31 -25.19
CA ARG A 405 20.29 16.93 -24.87
C ARG A 405 21.48 15.97 -24.96
N PHE A 406 21.22 14.67 -24.95
CA PHE A 406 22.26 13.63 -24.85
C PHE A 406 22.47 12.88 -26.17
N GLY A 407 22.01 13.43 -27.30
CA GLY A 407 22.19 12.84 -28.62
C GLY A 407 21.20 13.38 -29.65
N THR A 408 20.73 12.51 -30.54
CA THR A 408 19.72 12.83 -31.54
C THR A 408 18.54 11.88 -31.41
N SER A 409 17.32 12.42 -31.43
CA SER A 409 16.09 11.63 -31.35
C SER A 409 15.96 10.70 -32.56
N GLU A 410 15.65 9.44 -32.31
CA GLU A 410 15.48 8.38 -33.31
C GLU A 410 14.01 8.14 -33.60
N TRP A 411 13.61 8.29 -34.86
CA TRP A 411 12.22 8.08 -35.27
C TRP A 411 11.97 6.61 -35.62
N ILE A 412 11.12 5.94 -34.83
CA ILE A 412 10.76 4.52 -35.00
C ILE A 412 9.27 4.35 -35.26
N LYS A 413 8.89 3.26 -35.91
CA LYS A 413 7.48 2.83 -35.96
C LYS A 413 7.12 2.15 -34.65
N ILE A 414 5.87 2.27 -34.20
CA ILE A 414 5.39 1.60 -32.99
C ILE A 414 5.61 0.08 -33.04
N ALA A 415 5.49 -0.52 -34.23
CA ALA A 415 5.71 -1.96 -34.45
C ALA A 415 7.18 -2.38 -34.22
N ASP A 416 8.14 -1.47 -34.41
CA ASP A 416 9.56 -1.73 -34.21
C ASP A 416 10.01 -1.46 -32.75
N ALA A 417 9.17 -0.77 -31.95
CA ALA A 417 9.52 -0.33 -30.61
C ALA A 417 9.95 -1.47 -29.66
N PRO A 418 9.29 -2.65 -29.60
CA PRO A 418 9.75 -3.75 -28.75
C PRO A 418 11.16 -4.19 -29.07
N LYS A 419 11.51 -4.25 -30.36
CA LYS A 419 12.84 -4.63 -30.82
C LYS A 419 13.87 -3.55 -30.48
N SER A 420 13.57 -2.29 -30.79
CA SER A 420 14.44 -1.15 -30.49
C SER A 420 14.75 -1.03 -29.00
N VAL A 421 13.73 -1.22 -28.14
CA VAL A 421 13.91 -1.29 -26.68
C VAL A 421 14.77 -2.49 -26.30
N ALA A 422 14.43 -3.69 -26.77
CA ALA A 422 15.17 -4.91 -26.43
C ALA A 422 16.66 -4.84 -26.78
N ASP A 423 17.02 -4.14 -27.85
CA ASP A 423 18.41 -3.97 -28.26
C ASP A 423 19.20 -3.06 -27.30
N CYS A 424 18.54 -2.15 -26.59
CA CYS A 424 19.18 -1.35 -25.53
C CYS A 424 19.51 -2.17 -24.28
N PHE A 425 18.86 -3.33 -24.07
CA PHE A 425 19.10 -4.26 -22.96
C PHE A 425 20.14 -5.33 -23.28
N LYS A 426 20.83 -5.22 -24.42
CA LYS A 426 21.88 -6.14 -24.86
C LYS A 426 23.19 -5.38 -25.07
N PRO A 427 24.36 -6.02 -24.89
CA PRO A 427 25.63 -5.42 -25.30
C PRO A 427 25.54 -4.92 -26.76
N PRO A 428 26.01 -3.71 -27.06
CA PRO A 428 26.85 -2.85 -26.22
C PRO A 428 26.09 -1.85 -25.32
N PHE A 429 24.82 -2.08 -25.01
CA PHE A 429 23.95 -1.29 -24.11
C PHE A 429 23.86 0.20 -24.51
N SER A 430 22.89 0.51 -25.37
CA SER A 430 22.64 1.86 -25.90
C SER A 430 23.86 2.56 -26.54
N ASN A 431 24.92 1.83 -26.90
CA ASN A 431 26.09 2.37 -27.60
C ASN A 431 26.03 2.02 -29.10
N PRO A 432 25.52 2.91 -29.96
CA PRO A 432 25.44 2.62 -31.39
C PRO A 432 26.80 2.64 -32.11
N HIS A 433 27.85 3.18 -31.47
CA HIS A 433 29.19 3.35 -32.06
C HIS A 433 30.18 2.25 -31.64
N ALA A 434 29.80 1.36 -30.74
CA ALA A 434 30.68 0.27 -30.33
C ALA A 434 30.85 -0.73 -31.50
N PRO A 435 32.10 -1.19 -31.75
CA PRO A 435 32.31 -2.24 -32.73
C PRO A 435 31.48 -3.47 -32.32
N THR A 436 30.75 -4.04 -33.28
CA THR A 436 30.00 -5.27 -33.07
C THR A 436 31.01 -6.38 -32.79
N THR A 437 31.34 -6.64 -31.53
CA THR A 437 32.24 -7.73 -31.16
C THR A 437 31.46 -9.04 -31.29
N PRO A 438 31.81 -9.95 -32.22
CA PRO A 438 31.02 -11.16 -32.48
C PRO A 438 31.12 -12.24 -31.37
N PHE A 439 31.73 -11.94 -30.23
CA PHE A 439 32.26 -12.95 -29.30
C PHE A 439 32.11 -12.58 -27.81
N ALA A 440 30.99 -11.95 -27.41
CA ALA A 440 30.58 -12.10 -26.02
C ALA A 440 29.95 -13.50 -25.88
N ASP A 441 30.57 -14.36 -25.06
CA ASP A 441 30.00 -15.67 -24.73
C ASP A 441 28.53 -15.49 -24.27
N PRO A 442 27.54 -16.08 -24.98
CA PRO A 442 26.13 -15.99 -24.63
C PRO A 442 25.81 -16.45 -23.19
N SER A 443 26.71 -17.23 -22.58
CA SER A 443 26.61 -17.70 -21.21
C SER A 443 26.92 -16.63 -20.16
N ASN A 444 27.68 -15.59 -20.51
CA ASN A 444 28.14 -14.54 -19.59
C ASN A 444 27.32 -13.26 -19.73
N LYS A 445 26.00 -13.36 -19.53
CA LYS A 445 25.11 -12.19 -19.57
C LYS A 445 25.33 -11.31 -18.33
N ARG A 446 25.67 -10.04 -18.56
CA ARG A 446 25.72 -9.02 -17.49
C ARG A 446 24.35 -8.92 -16.80
N LYS A 447 24.37 -8.73 -15.49
CA LYS A 447 23.16 -8.54 -14.69
C LYS A 447 22.59 -7.15 -14.91
N ILE A 448 21.27 -7.04 -15.08
CA ILE A 448 20.60 -5.78 -15.34
C ILE A 448 19.90 -5.29 -14.08
N VAL A 449 20.12 -4.04 -13.71
CA VAL A 449 19.28 -3.34 -12.73
C VAL A 449 18.43 -2.34 -13.49
N LEU A 450 17.12 -2.57 -13.52
CA LEU A 450 16.16 -1.66 -14.15
C LEU A 450 15.92 -0.47 -13.22
N VAL A 451 16.09 0.74 -13.73
CA VAL A 451 15.99 1.99 -12.96
C VAL A 451 14.86 2.85 -13.49
N GLY A 452 14.14 3.54 -12.62
CA GLY A 452 13.18 4.56 -13.02
C GLY A 452 12.92 5.57 -11.91
N HIS A 453 11.98 6.48 -12.16
CA HIS A 453 11.48 7.45 -11.20
C HIS A 453 9.95 7.30 -11.17
N ASP A 454 9.42 6.61 -10.15
CA ASP A 454 8.07 6.01 -10.19
C ASP A 454 7.91 4.90 -11.27
N LEU A 455 8.95 4.05 -11.37
CA LEU A 455 9.18 3.00 -12.38
C LEU A 455 8.01 2.06 -12.72
N GLN A 456 7.05 1.89 -11.80
CA GLN A 456 5.92 0.98 -11.99
C GLN A 456 5.05 1.39 -13.19
N GLN A 457 4.97 2.70 -13.45
CA GLN A 457 4.24 3.25 -14.60
C GLN A 457 4.96 2.93 -15.92
N ASP A 458 6.27 3.13 -15.99
CA ASP A 458 7.06 2.83 -17.19
C ASP A 458 7.03 1.34 -17.54
N ILE A 459 7.06 0.44 -16.54
CA ILE A 459 6.91 -1.00 -16.78
C ILE A 459 5.55 -1.32 -17.43
N ALA A 460 4.48 -0.64 -17.01
CA ALA A 460 3.16 -0.84 -17.61
C ALA A 460 3.14 -0.36 -19.08
N PHE A 461 3.79 0.77 -19.38
CA PHE A 461 3.93 1.26 -20.75
C PHE A 461 4.81 0.37 -21.62
N LEU A 462 5.92 -0.15 -21.11
CA LEU A 462 6.75 -1.14 -21.81
C LEU A 462 5.93 -2.37 -22.20
N ARG A 463 5.13 -2.91 -21.27
CA ARG A 463 4.24 -4.05 -21.54
C ARG A 463 3.21 -3.72 -22.61
N GLN A 464 2.63 -2.52 -22.57
CA GLN A 464 1.70 -2.05 -23.59
C GLN A 464 2.36 -1.96 -24.98
N LEU A 465 3.64 -1.57 -25.04
CA LEU A 465 4.42 -1.58 -26.28
C LEU A 465 4.68 -3.00 -26.81
N GLY A 466 4.60 -4.03 -25.95
CA GLY A 466 4.90 -5.42 -26.29
C GLY A 466 6.26 -5.89 -25.80
N TYR A 467 6.88 -5.19 -24.84
CA TYR A 467 8.14 -5.59 -24.21
C TYR A 467 7.96 -5.73 -22.70
N ASP A 468 8.16 -6.93 -22.15
CA ASP A 468 8.16 -7.14 -20.70
C ASP A 468 9.59 -7.33 -20.19
N PRO A 469 10.17 -6.36 -19.45
CA PRO A 469 11.50 -6.53 -18.86
C PRO A 469 11.56 -7.70 -17.86
N GLY A 470 10.42 -8.12 -17.28
CA GLY A 470 10.34 -9.29 -16.40
C GLY A 470 10.68 -10.62 -17.07
N ASN A 471 10.66 -10.68 -18.41
CA ASN A 471 11.06 -11.87 -19.17
C ASN A 471 12.59 -11.98 -19.36
N LEU A 472 13.36 -10.98 -18.94
CA LEU A 472 14.82 -11.01 -19.04
C LEU A 472 15.41 -11.95 -18.00
N SER A 473 16.04 -13.05 -18.45
CA SER A 473 16.69 -14.03 -17.58
C SER A 473 17.84 -13.45 -16.72
N ASN A 474 18.38 -12.31 -17.14
CA ASN A 474 19.47 -11.58 -16.47
C ASN A 474 19.00 -10.29 -15.78
N LEU A 475 17.69 -10.03 -15.69
CA LEU A 475 17.16 -8.98 -14.82
C LEU A 475 17.45 -9.36 -13.37
N HIS A 476 18.29 -8.57 -12.72
CA HIS A 476 18.73 -8.80 -11.36
C HIS A 476 17.77 -8.18 -10.36
N GLU A 477 17.36 -6.93 -10.59
CA GLU A 477 16.37 -6.22 -9.77
C GLU A 477 15.87 -4.92 -10.41
N CYS A 478 14.89 -4.30 -9.75
CA CYS A 478 14.36 -2.98 -10.07
C CYS A 478 14.71 -1.98 -8.96
N THR A 479 15.10 -0.77 -9.34
CA THR A 479 15.44 0.35 -8.44
C THR A 479 14.64 1.59 -8.82
N ASP A 480 14.01 2.22 -7.83
CA ASP A 480 13.22 3.43 -8.03
C ASP A 480 13.86 4.60 -7.30
N THR A 481 14.27 5.60 -8.06
CA THR A 481 14.99 6.76 -7.54
C THR A 481 14.09 7.68 -6.69
N ALA A 482 12.77 7.69 -6.93
CA ALA A 482 11.83 8.43 -6.09
C ALA A 482 11.83 7.88 -4.66
N HIS A 483 11.89 6.54 -4.52
CA HIS A 483 12.03 5.87 -3.23
C HIS A 483 13.42 6.05 -2.61
N MET A 484 14.49 5.99 -3.38
CA MET A 484 15.85 6.25 -2.89
C MET A 484 15.98 7.67 -2.33
N TYR A 485 15.48 8.67 -3.07
CA TYR A 485 15.53 10.06 -2.66
C TYR A 485 14.69 10.31 -1.40
N ARG A 486 13.45 9.82 -1.38
CA ARG A 486 12.58 9.93 -0.22
C ARG A 486 13.21 9.31 1.04
N ALA A 487 13.89 8.18 0.91
CA ALA A 487 14.62 7.57 2.03
C ALA A 487 15.81 8.42 2.48
N PHE A 488 16.59 8.92 1.52
CA PHE A 488 17.75 9.78 1.76
C PHE A 488 17.39 11.07 2.50
N ARG A 489 16.37 11.80 2.03
CA ARG A 489 15.90 13.06 2.64
C ARG A 489 14.86 12.89 3.76
N ARG A 490 14.43 11.64 4.02
CA ARG A 490 13.39 11.30 5.02
C ARG A 490 12.06 12.02 4.77
N GLU A 491 11.68 12.17 3.51
CA GLU A 491 10.43 12.81 3.12
C GLU A 491 9.21 11.89 3.31
N GLN A 492 8.04 12.49 3.50
CA GLN A 492 6.79 11.73 3.66
C GLN A 492 6.26 11.20 2.32
N HIS A 493 6.46 11.95 1.24
CA HIS A 493 5.94 11.68 -0.09
C HIS A 493 7.10 11.61 -1.10
N ASN A 494 6.85 10.96 -2.24
CA ASN A 494 7.81 10.93 -3.34
C ASN A 494 7.92 12.36 -3.91
N SER A 495 9.13 12.75 -4.29
CA SER A 495 9.41 14.04 -4.93
C SER A 495 9.64 13.79 -6.41
N GLY A 496 9.04 14.63 -7.27
CA GLY A 496 9.26 14.54 -8.72
C GLY A 496 10.70 14.87 -9.12
N LEU A 497 11.11 14.38 -10.28
CA LEU A 497 12.49 14.38 -10.74
C LEU A 497 13.14 15.77 -10.72
N GLY A 498 12.46 16.81 -11.22
CA GLY A 498 12.99 18.18 -11.22
C GLY A 498 13.36 18.70 -9.84
N LYS A 499 12.56 18.40 -8.80
CA LYS A 499 12.89 18.76 -7.41
C LYS A 499 14.10 17.98 -6.90
N VAL A 500 14.17 16.69 -7.23
CA VAL A 500 15.31 15.83 -6.86
C VAL A 500 16.60 16.37 -7.46
N LEU A 501 16.60 16.72 -8.75
CA LEU A 501 17.77 17.27 -9.45
C LEU A 501 18.22 18.60 -8.84
N ALA A 502 17.27 19.51 -8.55
CA ALA A 502 17.58 20.80 -7.94
C ALA A 502 18.25 20.64 -6.56
N ASP A 503 17.76 19.74 -5.70
CA ASP A 503 18.34 19.48 -4.38
C ASP A 503 19.69 18.74 -4.43
N LEU A 504 19.91 17.97 -5.49
CA LEU A 504 21.20 17.36 -5.78
C LEU A 504 22.14 18.33 -6.52
N ASP A 505 21.68 19.54 -6.85
CA ASP A 505 22.37 20.55 -7.66
C ASP A 505 22.92 19.94 -8.97
N ILE A 506 21.99 19.27 -9.67
CA ILE A 506 22.13 18.79 -11.04
C ILE A 506 21.20 19.64 -11.91
N ALA A 507 21.71 20.20 -12.99
CA ALA A 507 20.92 21.02 -13.89
C ALA A 507 20.04 20.15 -14.80
N GLY A 508 18.75 20.02 -14.46
CA GLY A 508 17.73 19.31 -15.23
C GLY A 508 17.11 20.16 -16.32
N TRP A 509 17.78 20.30 -17.46
CA TRP A 509 17.28 21.06 -18.61
C TRP A 509 16.35 20.21 -19.47
N ASP A 510 15.27 20.82 -19.98
CA ASP A 510 14.32 20.17 -20.91
C ASP A 510 13.77 18.84 -20.36
N LEU A 511 13.30 18.87 -19.10
CA LEU A 511 12.46 17.82 -18.51
C LEU A 511 11.18 17.65 -19.35
N HIS A 512 10.54 16.47 -19.27
CA HIS A 512 9.48 16.03 -20.17
C HIS A 512 9.98 15.76 -21.59
N ASN A 513 11.23 15.34 -21.68
CA ASN A 513 11.79 14.62 -22.81
C ASN A 513 12.26 13.29 -22.25
N ALA A 514 11.64 12.18 -22.67
CA ALA A 514 11.86 10.89 -22.04
C ALA A 514 13.35 10.49 -22.01
N GLY A 515 14.10 10.83 -23.08
CA GLY A 515 15.54 10.58 -23.16
C GLY A 515 16.34 11.36 -22.12
N ASN A 516 16.03 12.64 -21.92
CA ASN A 516 16.65 13.46 -20.90
C ASN A 516 16.31 12.95 -19.49
N ASP A 517 15.03 12.65 -19.24
CA ASP A 517 14.54 12.21 -17.93
C ASP A 517 15.16 10.86 -17.51
N ALA A 518 15.34 9.93 -18.46
CA ALA A 518 16.07 8.69 -18.20
C ALA A 518 17.54 8.93 -17.80
N VAL A 519 18.22 9.88 -18.45
CA VAL A 519 19.62 10.24 -18.11
C VAL A 519 19.69 10.90 -16.74
N TYR A 520 18.85 11.90 -16.51
CA TYR A 520 18.80 12.61 -15.23
C TYR A 520 18.42 11.70 -14.08
N THR A 521 17.59 10.68 -14.32
CA THR A 521 17.26 9.65 -13.34
C THR A 521 18.49 8.83 -12.94
N LEU A 522 19.33 8.40 -13.89
CA LEU A 522 20.59 7.72 -13.57
C LEU A 522 21.59 8.64 -12.86
N GLN A 523 21.70 9.90 -13.28
CA GLN A 523 22.53 10.89 -12.59
C GLN A 523 22.07 11.09 -11.15
N ALA A 524 20.76 11.20 -10.91
CA ALA A 524 20.17 11.29 -9.58
C ALA A 524 20.45 10.04 -8.75
N MET A 525 20.31 8.84 -9.31
CA MET A 525 20.64 7.58 -8.63
C MET A 525 22.08 7.58 -8.13
N VAL A 526 23.04 7.94 -9.00
CA VAL A 526 24.46 8.02 -8.67
C VAL A 526 24.71 9.07 -7.59
N ALA A 527 24.17 10.28 -7.76
CA ALA A 527 24.33 11.38 -6.81
C ALA A 527 23.75 11.07 -5.44
N ILE A 528 22.57 10.43 -5.36
CA ILE A 528 21.99 9.95 -4.10
C ILE A 528 22.92 8.92 -3.45
N ALA A 529 23.43 7.95 -4.21
CA ALA A 529 24.31 6.91 -3.69
C ALA A 529 25.60 7.49 -3.10
N VAL A 530 26.24 8.45 -3.79
CA VAL A 530 27.46 9.12 -3.33
C VAL A 530 27.18 10.04 -2.15
N LYS A 531 26.20 10.95 -2.26
CA LYS A 531 25.89 11.94 -1.23
C LYS A 531 25.43 11.30 0.07
N ALA A 532 24.57 10.27 0.00
CA ALA A 532 24.14 9.52 1.19
C ALA A 532 25.29 8.78 1.89
N LEU A 533 26.37 8.45 1.18
CA LEU A 533 27.57 7.86 1.77
C LEU A 533 28.41 8.94 2.47
N VAL A 534 28.73 10.03 1.77
CA VAL A 534 29.56 11.13 2.27
C VAL A 534 28.93 11.78 3.49
N GLU A 535 27.65 12.19 3.42
CA GLU A 535 26.95 12.80 4.56
C GLU A 535 26.93 11.85 5.79
N LYS A 536 26.90 10.54 5.56
CA LYS A 536 26.95 9.55 6.63
C LYS A 536 28.36 9.40 7.22
N GLN A 537 29.41 9.54 6.42
CA GLN A 537 30.79 9.56 6.92
C GLN A 537 31.03 10.81 7.77
N ASP A 538 30.62 11.99 7.27
CA ASP A 538 30.75 13.27 7.99
C ASP A 538 30.03 13.24 9.33
N ASN A 539 28.80 12.72 9.36
CA ASN A 539 28.03 12.60 10.61
C ASN A 539 28.74 11.70 11.63
N ARG A 540 29.33 10.59 11.18
CA ARG A 540 30.10 9.70 12.07
C ARG A 540 31.38 10.34 12.56
N GLU A 541 32.07 11.12 11.73
CA GLU A 541 33.28 11.82 12.12
C GLU A 541 32.98 12.90 13.17
N ARG A 542 31.88 13.64 13.00
CA ARG A 542 31.38 14.58 14.02
C ARG A 542 31.01 13.86 15.32
N GLU A 543 30.29 12.74 15.25
CA GLU A 543 29.96 11.93 16.42
C GLU A 543 31.22 11.42 17.14
N LYS A 544 32.21 10.94 16.37
CA LYS A 544 33.52 10.51 16.89
C LYS A 544 34.22 11.65 17.63
N GLY A 545 34.32 12.83 17.03
CA GLY A 545 34.96 13.99 17.67
C GLY A 545 34.23 14.48 18.93
N VAL A 546 32.90 14.34 19.00
CA VAL A 546 32.13 14.62 20.23
C VAL A 546 32.43 13.59 21.31
N ILE A 547 32.51 12.30 20.95
CA ILE A 547 32.85 11.22 21.89
C ILE A 547 34.28 11.40 22.42
N GLU A 548 35.26 11.66 21.55
CA GLU A 548 36.66 11.92 21.94
C GLU A 548 36.79 13.11 22.90
N ARG A 549 36.03 14.19 22.67
CA ARG A 549 36.01 15.34 23.58
C ARG A 549 35.47 14.98 24.95
N LYS A 550 34.34 14.25 25.02
CA LYS A 550 33.75 13.81 26.28
C LYS A 550 34.68 12.88 27.07
N ILE A 551 35.43 12.03 26.37
CA ILE A 551 36.43 11.16 27.00
C ILE A 551 37.55 12.00 27.60
N LYS A 552 38.06 12.97 26.84
CA LYS A 552 39.12 13.87 27.31
C LYS A 552 38.67 14.67 28.55
N GLU A 553 37.48 15.26 28.51
CA GLU A 553 36.89 15.98 29.66
C GLU A 553 36.73 15.08 30.88
N ALA A 554 36.29 13.83 30.70
CA ALA A 554 36.17 12.86 31.79
C ALA A 554 37.52 12.45 32.38
N MET A 555 38.58 12.36 31.55
CA MET A 555 39.95 12.07 32.01
C MET A 555 40.53 13.25 32.80
N GLU A 556 40.33 14.49 32.35
CA GLU A 556 40.77 15.69 33.05
C GLU A 556 40.08 15.81 34.42
N ALA A 557 38.75 15.63 34.47
CA ALA A 557 38.00 15.65 35.74
C ALA A 557 38.40 14.52 36.70
N ALA A 558 38.84 13.36 36.19
CA ALA A 558 39.33 12.26 37.01
C ALA A 558 40.77 12.47 37.51
N ALA A 559 41.56 13.33 36.86
CA ALA A 559 42.91 13.68 37.29
C ALA A 559 42.95 14.84 38.30
N GLU A 560 41.88 15.64 38.37
CA GLU A 560 41.70 16.74 39.33
C GLU A 560 41.09 16.31 40.68
N ASN A 561 40.58 15.08 40.78
CA ASN A 561 40.13 14.43 42.02
C ASN A 561 41.15 13.40 42.50
#